data_AF-A0A7S3WBY5-F1
#
_entry.id   AF-A0A7S3WBY5-F1
#
_cell.length_a   1.000
_cell.length_b   1.000
_cell.length_c   1.000
_cell.angle_alpha   90.00
_cell.angle_beta   90.00
_cell.angle_gamma   90.00
#
_symmetry.space_group_name_H-M   'P 1'
#
loop_
_entity.id
_entity.type
_entity.pdbx_description
1 polymer ?
#
loop_
_entity_poly.entity_id
_entity_poly.type
_entity_poly.pdbx_seq_one_letter_code
_entity_poly.pdbx_strand_id
1 'polypeptide(L)'
;VFAPYFQQKVWQQIFRTSGAGMLPGPGPLWVPRDQVQESFKAVFLHDVGVCFYFFVLVCSFGWSTTMHGWLSASSKFYCDPEHQVSWAAWLGASFFWVAFLYSMTWYC
;
A
#
# COMPACT_ATOMS: atom_id res chain seq x y z
N VAL A 1 2.84 -8.29 -4.22
CA VAL A 1 4.22 -7.83 -4.54
C VAL A 1 4.59 -6.57 -3.76
N PHE A 2 3.73 -5.56 -3.69
CA PHE A 2 4.03 -4.32 -2.96
C PHE A 2 4.25 -4.50 -1.45
N ALA A 3 3.37 -5.24 -0.76
CA ALA A 3 3.51 -5.47 0.69
C ALA A 3 4.86 -6.15 1.07
N PRO A 4 5.32 -7.21 0.38
CA PRO A 4 6.66 -7.78 0.61
C PRO A 4 7.80 -6.79 0.38
N TYR A 5 7.75 -6.00 -0.70
CA TYR A 5 8.78 -5.00 -1.01
C TYR A 5 8.86 -3.92 0.09
N PHE A 6 7.69 -3.40 0.47
CA PHE A 6 7.58 -2.37 1.50
C PHE A 6 8.07 -2.90 2.85
N GLN A 7 7.67 -4.12 3.24
CA GLN A 7 8.16 -4.77 4.46
C GLN A 7 9.68 -4.98 4.43
N GLN A 8 10.24 -5.40 3.30
CA GLN A 8 11.70 -5.57 3.15
C GLN A 8 12.44 -4.24 3.39
N LYS A 9 11.92 -3.13 2.87
CA LYS A 9 12.49 -1.79 3.06
C LYS A 9 12.43 -1.34 4.52
N VAL A 10 11.31 -1.57 5.19
CA VAL A 10 11.16 -1.26 6.63
C VAL A 10 12.17 -2.06 7.44
N TRP A 11 12.33 -3.36 7.17
CA TRP A 11 13.34 -4.17 7.83
C TRP A 11 14.76 -3.68 7.56
N GLN A 12 15.10 -3.35 6.31
CA GLN A 12 16.41 -2.75 5.99
C GLN A 12 16.66 -1.45 6.74
N GLN A 13 15.63 -0.62 6.91
CA GLN A 13 15.73 0.62 7.68
C GLN A 13 15.96 0.34 9.17
N ILE A 14 15.20 -0.61 9.77
CA ILE A 14 15.38 -1.05 11.16
C ILE A 14 16.82 -1.55 11.38
N PHE A 15 17.34 -2.41 10.50
CA PHE A 15 18.71 -2.90 10.63
C PHE A 15 19.77 -1.79 10.53
N ARG A 16 19.50 -0.73 9.76
CA ARG A 16 20.40 0.42 9.65
C ARG A 16 20.35 1.31 10.89
N THR A 17 19.17 1.59 11.43
CA THR A 17 18.99 2.47 12.60
C THR A 17 19.33 1.80 13.92
N SER A 18 19.08 0.49 14.07
CA SER A 18 19.52 -0.30 15.25
C SER A 18 21.03 -0.46 15.33
N GLY A 19 21.76 -0.14 14.25
CA GLY A 19 23.20 -0.37 14.14
C GLY A 19 23.57 -1.85 14.06
N ALA A 20 24.76 -2.12 13.53
CA ALA A 20 25.40 -3.44 13.48
C ALA A 20 25.61 -4.12 14.88
N GLY A 21 25.08 -3.55 15.96
CA GLY A 21 25.20 -4.02 17.35
C GLY A 21 24.06 -4.90 17.85
N MET A 22 23.00 -5.12 17.06
CA MET A 22 21.90 -6.02 17.44
C MET A 22 22.19 -7.51 17.17
N LEU A 23 23.43 -7.86 16.80
CA LEU A 23 23.87 -9.24 16.63
C LEU A 23 24.84 -9.64 17.75
N PRO A 24 24.33 -10.18 18.86
CA PRO A 24 25.00 -11.29 19.51
C PRO A 24 24.00 -12.45 19.68
N GLY A 25 24.06 -13.41 18.74
CA GLY A 25 23.59 -14.77 18.97
C GLY A 25 22.29 -15.20 18.28
N PRO A 26 21.99 -16.51 18.27
CA PRO A 26 20.88 -17.13 17.55
C PRO A 26 19.51 -16.94 18.25
N GLY A 27 19.25 -15.76 18.81
CA GLY A 27 18.03 -15.43 19.54
C GLY A 27 17.02 -14.64 18.72
N PRO A 28 15.72 -14.65 19.09
CA PRO A 28 14.71 -13.79 18.48
C PRO A 28 15.07 -12.31 18.70
N LEU A 29 15.10 -11.54 17.62
CA LEU A 29 15.38 -10.11 17.64
C LEU A 29 14.16 -9.38 18.22
N TRP A 30 14.32 -8.76 19.39
CA TRP A 30 13.27 -7.94 19.99
C TRP A 30 13.39 -6.51 19.49
N VAL A 31 12.43 -6.08 18.65
CA VAL A 31 12.40 -4.72 18.10
C VAL A 31 11.28 -3.95 18.80
N PRO A 32 11.58 -2.80 19.46
CA PRO A 32 10.56 -1.96 20.05
C PRO A 32 9.54 -1.49 19.01
N ARG A 33 8.25 -1.41 19.38
CA ARG A 33 7.19 -0.93 18.50
C ARG A 33 7.51 0.45 17.91
N ASP A 34 7.99 1.36 18.74
CA ASP A 34 8.28 2.75 18.35
C ASP A 34 9.33 2.80 17.23
N GLN A 35 10.32 1.91 17.29
CA GLN A 35 11.37 1.81 16.28
C GLN A 35 10.83 1.28 14.94
N VAL A 36 9.88 0.35 14.98
CA VAL A 36 9.21 -0.16 13.77
C VAL A 36 8.37 0.94 13.13
N GLN A 37 7.62 1.71 13.93
CA GLN A 37 6.80 2.82 13.44
C GLN A 37 7.64 3.95 12.86
N GLU A 38 8.76 4.31 13.51
CA GLU A 38 9.68 5.33 12.99
C GLU A 38 10.32 4.89 11.67
N SER A 39 10.76 3.63 11.59
CA SER A 39 11.32 3.05 10.37
C SER A 39 10.28 2.97 9.25
N PHE A 40 9.03 2.62 9.59
CA PHE A 40 7.90 2.64 8.67
C PHE A 40 7.67 4.05 8.11
N LYS A 41 7.61 5.08 8.97
CA LYS A 41 7.42 6.48 8.57
C LYS A 41 8.55 6.94 7.64
N ALA A 42 9.79 6.61 7.98
CA ALA A 42 10.95 6.96 7.17
C ALA A 42 10.86 6.35 5.76
N VAL A 43 10.55 5.07 5.64
CA VAL A 43 10.39 4.41 4.34
C VAL A 43 9.18 4.95 3.58
N PHE A 44 8.05 5.18 4.26
CA PHE A 44 6.83 5.68 3.64
C PHE A 44 7.00 7.09 3.05
N LEU A 45 7.72 7.97 3.74
CA LEU A 45 7.91 9.36 3.34
C LEU A 45 9.11 9.59 2.41
N HIS A 46 10.15 8.76 2.49
CA HIS A 46 11.42 9.02 1.78
C HIS A 46 11.77 7.98 0.71
N ASP A 47 11.11 6.82 0.64
CA ASP A 47 11.34 5.87 -0.46
C ASP A 47 10.51 6.26 -1.69
N VAL A 48 11.20 6.74 -2.72
CA VAL A 48 10.59 7.21 -3.98
C VAL A 48 9.70 6.14 -4.63
N GLY A 49 10.07 4.86 -4.54
CA GLY A 49 9.28 3.77 -5.10
C GLY A 49 7.95 3.59 -4.38
N VAL A 50 7.97 3.72 -3.05
CA VAL A 50 6.75 3.71 -2.23
C VAL A 50 5.88 4.93 -2.51
N CYS A 51 6.46 6.13 -2.53
CA CYS A 51 5.72 7.35 -2.82
C CYS A 51 5.07 7.28 -4.20
N PHE A 52 5.82 6.85 -5.23
CA PHE A 52 5.28 6.65 -6.57
C PHE A 52 4.10 5.68 -6.57
N TYR A 53 4.22 4.53 -5.89
CA TYR A 53 3.14 3.57 -5.81
C TYR A 53 1.90 4.12 -5.08
N PHE A 54 2.09 4.92 -4.02
CA PHE A 54 0.99 5.61 -3.34
C PHE A 54 0.22 6.53 -4.31
N PHE A 55 0.93 7.32 -5.12
CA PHE A 55 0.28 8.15 -6.15
C PHE A 55 -0.42 7.31 -7.21
N VAL A 56 0.18 6.20 -7.65
CA VAL A 56 -0.47 5.26 -8.57
C VAL A 56 -1.78 4.74 -7.97
N LEU A 57 -1.79 4.36 -6.69
CA LEU A 57 -3.02 3.92 -6.01
C LEU A 57 -4.08 5.02 -5.94
N VAL A 58 -3.71 6.27 -5.64
CA VAL A 58 -4.63 7.41 -5.64
C VAL A 58 -5.20 7.65 -7.04
N CYS A 59 -4.35 7.64 -8.06
CA CYS A 59 -4.78 7.77 -9.45
C CYS A 59 -5.68 6.60 -9.88
N SER A 60 -5.36 5.36 -9.52
CA SER A 60 -6.20 4.19 -9.80
C SER A 60 -7.55 4.28 -9.10
N PHE A 61 -7.59 4.79 -7.86
CA PHE A 61 -8.85 5.02 -7.15
C PHE A 61 -9.70 6.09 -7.85
N GLY A 62 -9.10 7.25 -8.18
CA GLY A 62 -9.79 8.33 -8.89
C GLY A 62 -10.25 7.91 -10.30
N TRP A 63 -9.45 7.11 -10.99
CA TRP A 63 -9.84 6.53 -12.27
C TRP A 63 -11.02 5.58 -12.12
N SER A 64 -11.00 4.72 -11.10
CA SER A 64 -12.10 3.77 -10.83
C SER A 64 -13.42 4.47 -10.50
N THR A 65 -13.39 5.56 -9.73
CA THR A 65 -14.60 6.33 -9.40
C THR A 65 -15.12 7.13 -10.59
N THR A 66 -14.23 7.73 -11.38
CA THR A 66 -14.59 8.45 -12.60
C THR A 66 -15.20 7.49 -13.63
N MET A 67 -14.58 6.32 -13.82
CA MET A 67 -15.07 5.27 -14.70
C MET A 67 -16.45 4.76 -14.27
N HIS A 68 -16.68 4.57 -12.96
CA HIS A 68 -18.00 4.21 -12.46
C HIS A 68 -19.07 5.25 -12.82
N GLY A 69 -18.75 6.54 -12.68
CA GLY A 69 -19.64 7.64 -13.08
C GLY A 69 -19.96 7.62 -14.59
N TRP A 70 -18.95 7.47 -15.43
CA TRP A 70 -19.12 7.41 -16.89
C TRP A 70 -19.94 6.21 -17.34
N LEU A 71 -19.71 5.05 -16.72
CA LEU A 71 -20.49 3.84 -16.95
C LEU A 71 -21.94 4.06 -16.54
N SER A 72 -22.20 4.62 -15.36
CA SER A 72 -23.58 4.87 -14.90
C SER A 72 -24.37 5.84 -15.79
N ALA A 73 -23.69 6.72 -16.54
CA ALA A 73 -24.30 7.67 -17.47
C ALA A 73 -24.50 7.11 -18.89
N SER A 74 -23.89 5.97 -19.23
CA SER A 74 -23.98 5.37 -20.58
C SER A 74 -25.07 4.30 -20.65
N SER A 75 -25.92 4.37 -21.68
CA SER A 75 -27.04 3.43 -21.89
C SER A 75 -26.69 2.18 -22.72
N LYS A 76 -25.46 2.09 -23.24
CA LYS A 76 -24.99 0.99 -24.08
C LYS A 76 -23.63 0.49 -23.62
N PHE A 77 -23.60 -0.71 -23.05
CA PHE A 77 -22.37 -1.42 -22.73
C PHE A 77 -22.12 -2.47 -23.81
N TYR A 78 -21.14 -2.21 -24.69
CA TYR A 78 -20.79 -3.13 -25.79
C TYR A 78 -19.90 -4.30 -25.35
N CYS A 79 -19.30 -4.23 -24.15
CA CYS A 79 -18.45 -5.26 -23.56
C CYS A 79 -18.87 -5.57 -22.12
N ASP A 80 -20.13 -5.98 -21.93
CA ASP A 80 -20.66 -6.36 -20.62
C ASP A 80 -21.66 -7.53 -20.74
N PRO A 81 -21.18 -8.75 -21.03
CA PRO A 81 -22.06 -9.90 -21.20
C PRO A 81 -22.75 -10.34 -19.91
N GLU A 82 -22.25 -9.94 -18.72
CA GLU A 82 -22.74 -10.40 -17.40
C GLU A 82 -23.07 -9.27 -16.40
N HIS A 83 -23.10 -8.00 -16.80
CA HIS A 83 -23.34 -6.86 -15.91
C HIS A 83 -22.34 -6.67 -14.76
N GLN A 84 -21.07 -7.02 -15.00
CA GLN A 84 -20.02 -7.05 -13.97
C GLN A 84 -19.05 -5.86 -13.97
N VAL A 85 -19.24 -4.88 -14.86
CA VAL A 85 -18.32 -3.73 -14.94
C VAL A 85 -18.31 -2.91 -13.65
N SER A 86 -19.44 -2.86 -12.94
CA SER A 86 -19.56 -2.22 -11.62
C SER A 86 -18.72 -2.91 -10.54
N TRP A 87 -18.67 -4.25 -10.56
CA TRP A 87 -17.87 -5.06 -9.64
C TRP A 87 -16.37 -4.85 -9.86
N ALA A 88 -15.92 -4.76 -11.12
CA ALA A 88 -14.52 -4.48 -11.44
C ALA A 88 -14.06 -3.12 -10.91
N ALA A 89 -14.88 -2.08 -11.05
CA ALA A 89 -14.60 -0.75 -10.50
C ALA A 89 -14.49 -0.77 -8.96
N TRP A 90 -15.39 -1.52 -8.30
CA TRP A 90 -15.37 -1.70 -6.85
C TRP A 90 -14.15 -2.46 -6.34
N LEU A 91 -13.72 -3.47 -7.08
CA LEU A 91 -12.55 -4.26 -6.75
C LEU A 91 -11.27 -3.39 -6.80
N GLY A 92 -11.13 -2.55 -7.82
CA GLY A 92 -10.05 -1.56 -7.92
C GLY A 92 -10.06 -0.54 -6.77
N ALA A 93 -11.25 -0.03 -6.41
CA ALA A 93 -11.41 0.88 -5.28
C ALA A 93 -11.07 0.22 -3.93
N SER A 94 -11.36 -1.07 -3.78
CA SER A 94 -11.09 -1.82 -2.55
C SER A 94 -9.59 -1.99 -2.29
N PHE A 95 -8.77 -2.17 -3.35
CA PHE A 95 -7.31 -2.23 -3.22
C PHE A 95 -6.70 -0.97 -2.61
N PHE A 96 -7.23 0.20 -2.98
CA PHE A 96 -6.82 1.48 -2.38
C PHE A 96 -7.12 1.50 -0.87
N TRP A 97 -8.33 1.12 -0.46
CA TRP A 97 -8.72 1.13 0.95
C TRP A 97 -7.91 0.15 1.81
N VAL A 98 -7.62 -1.05 1.29
CA VAL A 98 -6.77 -2.01 1.98
C VAL A 98 -5.37 -1.45 2.19
N ALA A 99 -4.77 -0.86 1.15
CA ALA A 99 -3.45 -0.22 1.26
C ALA A 99 -3.46 0.97 2.23
N PHE A 100 -4.51 1.79 2.18
CA PHE A 100 -4.68 2.95 3.05
C PHE A 100 -4.83 2.56 4.53
N LEU A 101 -5.70 1.60 4.84
CA LEU A 101 -5.91 1.09 6.20
C LEU A 101 -4.65 0.41 6.74
N TYR A 102 -3.95 -0.35 5.90
CA TYR A 102 -2.65 -0.92 6.25
C TYR A 102 -1.67 0.20 6.63
N SER A 103 -1.52 1.23 5.80
CA SER A 103 -0.63 2.35 6.10
C SER A 103 -1.03 3.10 7.37
N MET A 104 -2.31 3.31 7.63
CA MET A 104 -2.77 3.95 8.87
C MET A 104 -2.45 3.13 10.12
N THR A 105 -2.59 1.80 10.05
CA THR A 105 -2.31 0.90 11.18
C THR A 105 -0.85 0.98 11.63
N TRP A 106 0.09 1.23 10.71
CA TRP A 106 1.52 1.33 10.99
C TRP A 106 2.01 2.76 11.21
N TYR A 107 1.28 3.75 10.70
CA TYR A 107 1.62 5.17 10.90
C TYR A 107 1.18 5.69 12.28
N CYS A 108 0.05 5.19 12.79
CA CYS A 108 -0.44 5.43 14.16
C CYS A 108 0.26 4.53 15.17
#